data_AF-A0A535CKJ6-F1
#
_entry.id   AF-A0A535CKJ6-F1
#
_cell.length_a   1.000
_cell.length_b   1.000
_cell.length_c   1.000
_cell.angle_alpha   90.00
_cell.angle_beta   90.00
_cell.angle_gamma   90.00
#
_symmetry.space_group_name_H-M   'P 1'
#
loop_
_entity.id
_entity.type
_entity.pdbx_description
1 polymer ?
#
loop_
_entity_poly.entity_id
_entity_poly.type
_entity_poly.pdbx_seq_one_letter_code
_entity_poly.pdbx_strand_id
1 'polypeptide(L)'
;MVRGACVWAQVGDPLAGAERIRREDDSDAAALRAALGAWSEAFGKTPKTVAEVVSEALARAESDRSRDPSLRDALLGLTVRDKLDTRTVGYALRRVRGRIACGLRFEVAGTRHAGATTWAVVGTAEEMVGMEDMITTNAGANGGADETTEVGTAGNMYSMPTIPSHESVDRLDCTTTTPATSAEPRPEASALVSPCPNCRGTRFWRRLESAWLCRTCHPAPSEDVIAESWPPAGPKDAPDSPNGSGVGREPERAVGATVAAPGDAERTGPLRQYLNRAVHHPGGES
;
A
#
# COMPACT_ATOMS: atom_id res chain seq x y z
N MET A 1 6.52 20.42 28.52
CA MET A 1 7.06 21.81 28.51
C MET A 1 8.14 22.06 27.45
N VAL A 2 8.56 21.08 26.64
CA VAL A 2 9.72 21.20 25.72
C VAL A 2 9.41 21.89 24.37
N ARG A 3 8.17 21.79 23.85
CA ARG A 3 7.81 22.36 22.53
C ARG A 3 7.97 23.88 22.46
N GLY A 4 7.69 24.58 23.56
CA GLY A 4 7.83 26.04 23.63
C GLY A 4 9.28 26.49 23.42
N ALA A 5 10.25 25.75 23.96
CA ALA A 5 11.68 26.09 23.88
C ALA A 5 12.25 25.89 22.47
N CYS A 6 11.88 24.79 21.77
CA CYS A 6 12.32 24.56 20.39
C CYS A 6 11.77 25.62 19.42
N VAL A 7 10.49 25.96 19.56
CA VAL A 7 9.84 27.02 18.75
C VAL A 7 10.50 28.38 19.01
N TRP A 8 10.80 28.70 20.28
CA TRP A 8 11.50 29.94 20.63
C TRP A 8 12.93 30.00 20.07
N ALA A 9 13.64 28.88 20.07
CA ALA A 9 15.00 28.79 19.55
C ALA A 9 15.07 28.78 18.00
N GLN A 10 13.92 28.85 17.30
CA GLN A 10 13.81 28.67 15.85
C GLN A 10 14.45 27.37 15.33
N VAL A 11 14.57 26.37 16.19
CA VAL A 11 15.00 25.02 15.82
C VAL A 11 13.75 24.25 15.41
N GLY A 12 13.81 23.52 14.29
CA GLY A 12 12.67 22.75 13.79
C GLY A 12 12.05 21.84 14.88
N ASP A 13 10.72 21.76 14.94
CA ASP A 13 10.02 20.93 15.93
C ASP A 13 10.44 19.46 15.76
N PRO A 14 11.10 18.84 16.75
CA PRO A 14 11.51 17.44 16.66
C PRO A 14 10.32 16.49 16.50
N LEU A 15 9.10 16.92 16.88
CA LEU A 15 7.88 16.14 16.72
C LEU A 15 7.20 16.32 15.36
N ALA A 16 7.65 17.27 14.52
CA ALA A 16 7.08 17.44 13.18
C ALA A 16 7.22 16.17 12.32
N GLY A 17 8.32 15.40 12.51
CA GLY A 17 8.51 14.10 11.88
C GLY A 17 7.50 13.05 12.35
N ALA A 18 7.29 12.96 13.68
CA ALA A 18 6.36 12.01 14.28
C ALA A 18 4.91 12.29 13.88
N GLU A 19 4.51 13.56 13.82
CA GLU A 19 3.16 13.96 13.40
C GLU A 19 2.91 13.69 11.92
N ARG A 20 3.92 13.88 11.06
CA ARG A 20 3.84 13.49 9.65
C ARG A 20 3.64 11.98 9.51
N ILE A 21 4.44 11.18 10.22
CA ILE A 21 4.34 9.71 10.19
C ILE A 21 2.94 9.27 10.67
N ARG A 22 2.45 9.84 11.77
CA ARG A 22 1.10 9.54 12.29
C ARG A 22 0.02 9.86 11.26
N ARG A 23 0.08 11.03 10.62
CA ARG A 23 -0.91 11.43 9.60
C ARG A 23 -0.86 10.54 8.36
N GLU A 24 0.34 10.18 7.90
CA GLU A 24 0.53 9.26 6.77
C GLU A 24 -0.01 7.86 7.12
N ASP A 25 0.32 7.34 8.30
CA ASP A 25 -0.16 6.04 8.80
C ASP A 25 -1.69 6.00 8.97
N ASP A 26 -2.30 7.08 9.48
CA ASP A 26 -3.75 7.18 9.65
C ASP A 26 -4.48 7.15 8.30
N SER A 27 -3.91 7.80 7.28
CA SER A 27 -4.45 7.80 5.93
C SER A 27 -4.37 6.42 5.27
N ASP A 28 -3.23 5.73 5.43
CA ASP A 28 -3.04 4.35 4.97
C ASP A 28 -3.99 3.38 5.71
N ALA A 29 -4.24 3.62 7.00
CA ALA A 29 -5.18 2.82 7.80
C ALA A 29 -6.64 3.00 7.35
N ALA A 30 -7.05 4.23 7.03
CA ALA A 30 -8.39 4.50 6.50
C ALA A 30 -8.60 3.86 5.12
N ALA A 31 -7.62 3.99 4.22
CA ALA A 31 -7.65 3.34 2.91
C ALA A 31 -7.70 1.81 3.02
N LEU A 32 -6.93 1.22 3.94
CA LEU A 32 -6.95 -0.21 4.21
C LEU A 32 -8.32 -0.69 4.70
N ARG A 33 -8.95 0.04 5.64
CA ARG A 33 -10.30 -0.28 6.14
C ARG A 33 -11.33 -0.27 5.01
N ALA A 34 -11.32 0.77 4.17
CA ALA A 34 -12.23 0.88 3.03
C ALA A 34 -12.02 -0.26 2.02
N ALA A 35 -10.77 -0.58 1.70
CA ALA A 35 -10.42 -1.66 0.77
C ALA A 35 -10.84 -3.04 1.29
N LEU A 36 -10.62 -3.35 2.58
CA LEU A 36 -11.02 -4.62 3.18
C LEU A 36 -12.55 -4.77 3.23
N GLY A 37 -13.27 -3.70 3.62
CA GLY A 37 -14.72 -3.68 3.64
C GLY A 37 -15.30 -3.95 2.24
N ALA A 38 -14.93 -3.12 1.25
CA ALA A 38 -15.42 -3.25 -0.12
C ALA A 38 -15.06 -4.61 -0.75
N TRP A 39 -13.87 -5.16 -0.46
CA TRP A 39 -13.49 -6.48 -0.95
C TRP A 39 -14.32 -7.59 -0.30
N SER A 40 -14.53 -7.53 1.02
CA SER A 40 -15.33 -8.52 1.75
C SER A 40 -16.79 -8.52 1.29
N GLU A 41 -17.36 -7.36 1.00
CA GLU A 41 -18.70 -7.21 0.46
C GLU A 41 -18.79 -7.74 -0.98
N ALA A 42 -17.80 -7.42 -1.82
CA ALA A 42 -17.81 -7.83 -3.23
C ALA A 42 -17.57 -9.33 -3.46
N PHE A 43 -16.71 -9.96 -2.65
CA PHE A 43 -16.20 -11.32 -2.91
C PHE A 43 -16.38 -12.30 -1.74
N GLY A 44 -16.74 -11.82 -0.55
CA GLY A 44 -16.79 -12.63 0.67
C GLY A 44 -15.45 -13.31 0.96
N LYS A 45 -15.51 -14.63 1.19
CA LYS A 45 -14.33 -15.49 1.45
C LYS A 45 -13.70 -16.07 0.18
N THR A 46 -14.18 -15.69 -1.00
CA THR A 46 -13.74 -16.30 -2.26
C THR A 46 -12.38 -15.74 -2.68
N PRO A 47 -11.35 -16.59 -2.87
CA PRO A 47 -10.05 -16.11 -3.32
C PRO A 47 -10.09 -15.68 -4.79
N LYS A 48 -9.59 -14.47 -5.07
CA LYS A 48 -9.55 -13.88 -6.41
C LYS A 48 -8.13 -13.45 -6.80
N THR A 49 -7.82 -13.54 -8.08
CA THR A 49 -6.59 -12.93 -8.62
C THR A 49 -6.78 -11.42 -8.74
N VAL A 50 -5.68 -10.67 -8.74
CA VAL A 50 -5.72 -9.21 -8.87
C VAL A 50 -6.33 -8.79 -10.23
N ALA A 51 -6.08 -9.55 -11.30
CA ALA A 51 -6.66 -9.27 -12.61
C ALA A 51 -8.19 -9.40 -12.62
N GLU A 52 -8.72 -10.45 -11.99
CA GLU A 52 -10.17 -10.63 -11.84
C GLU A 52 -10.79 -9.49 -11.02
N VAL A 53 -10.13 -9.10 -9.92
CA VAL A 53 -10.62 -8.03 -9.05
C VAL A 53 -10.67 -6.70 -9.79
N VAL A 54 -9.62 -6.35 -10.54
CA VAL A 54 -9.59 -5.12 -11.33
C VAL A 54 -10.65 -5.16 -12.44
N SER A 55 -10.80 -6.28 -13.15
CA SER A 55 -11.83 -6.43 -14.18
C SER A 55 -13.23 -6.27 -13.62
N GLU A 56 -13.52 -6.92 -12.48
CA GLU A 56 -14.81 -6.83 -11.80
C GLU A 56 -15.07 -5.41 -11.27
N ALA A 57 -14.07 -4.77 -10.68
CA ALA A 57 -14.19 -3.41 -10.17
C ALA A 57 -14.50 -2.40 -11.29
N LEU A 58 -13.89 -2.57 -12.47
CA LEU A 58 -14.18 -1.75 -13.64
C LEU A 58 -15.57 -2.05 -14.23
N ALA A 59 -15.95 -3.32 -14.33
CA ALA A 59 -17.28 -3.71 -14.82
C ALA A 59 -18.39 -3.15 -13.92
N ARG A 60 -18.21 -3.23 -12.59
CA ARG A 60 -19.14 -2.65 -11.62
C ARG A 60 -19.21 -1.13 -11.75
N ALA A 61 -18.07 -0.44 -11.90
CA ALA A 61 -18.07 1.01 -12.09
C ALA A 61 -18.81 1.47 -13.37
N GLU A 62 -18.92 0.61 -14.38
CA GLU A 62 -19.69 0.88 -15.59
C GLU A 62 -21.19 0.56 -15.44
N SER A 63 -21.53 -0.50 -14.69
CA SER A 63 -22.92 -0.92 -14.47
C SER A 63 -23.64 -0.12 -13.39
N ASP A 64 -22.93 0.32 -12.35
CA ASP A 64 -23.53 0.86 -11.16
C ASP A 64 -23.78 2.37 -11.27
N ARG A 65 -25.07 2.74 -11.22
CA ARG A 65 -25.49 4.09 -10.81
C ARG A 65 -25.63 4.20 -9.28
N SER A 66 -25.41 3.11 -8.54
CA SER A 66 -25.60 3.09 -7.09
C SER A 66 -24.49 3.84 -6.36
N ARG A 67 -24.84 4.29 -5.16
CA ARG A 67 -24.15 5.30 -4.33
C ARG A 67 -23.09 4.70 -3.40
N ASP A 68 -22.89 3.39 -3.45
CA ASP A 68 -21.95 2.70 -2.56
C ASP A 68 -20.50 2.99 -2.98
N PRO A 69 -19.58 3.14 -2.01
CA PRO A 69 -18.18 3.41 -2.30
C PRO A 69 -17.64 2.27 -3.16
N SER A 70 -17.46 2.57 -4.44
CA SER A 70 -17.20 1.53 -5.42
C SER A 70 -15.93 0.79 -5.03
N LEU A 71 -15.92 -0.54 -5.16
CA LEU A 71 -14.72 -1.37 -4.99
C LEU A 71 -13.49 -0.76 -5.68
N ARG A 72 -13.72 -0.10 -6.82
CA ARG A 72 -12.72 0.67 -7.57
C ARG A 72 -12.12 1.81 -6.72
N ASP A 73 -12.93 2.67 -6.13
CA ASP A 73 -12.44 3.84 -5.38
C ASP A 73 -11.72 3.41 -4.10
N ALA A 74 -12.20 2.36 -3.43
CA ALA A 74 -11.52 1.79 -2.27
C ALA A 74 -10.13 1.22 -2.63
N LEU A 75 -10.02 0.53 -3.78
CA LEU A 75 -8.73 0.05 -4.28
C LEU A 75 -7.82 1.19 -4.73
N LEU A 76 -8.38 2.25 -5.35
CA LEU A 76 -7.62 3.43 -5.74
C LEU A 76 -7.02 4.13 -4.51
N GLY A 77 -7.77 4.26 -3.40
CA GLY A 77 -7.26 4.82 -2.15
C GLY A 77 -6.07 4.06 -1.56
N LEU A 78 -5.96 2.75 -1.83
CA LEU A 78 -4.81 1.94 -1.40
C LEU A 78 -3.56 2.18 -2.28
N THR A 79 -3.76 2.71 -3.48
CA THR A 79 -2.71 3.01 -4.46
C THR A 79 -2.40 4.51 -4.49
N VAL A 80 -1.20 4.87 -4.92
CA VAL A 80 -0.80 6.29 -5.08
C VAL A 80 -1.19 6.83 -6.48
N ARG A 81 -2.03 6.11 -7.23
CA ARG A 81 -2.31 6.42 -8.63
C ARG A 81 -3.79 6.63 -8.88
N ASP A 82 -4.10 7.48 -9.85
CA ASP A 82 -5.48 7.78 -10.25
C ASP A 82 -6.11 6.70 -11.14
N LYS A 83 -5.29 5.76 -11.65
CA LYS A 83 -5.73 4.69 -12.55
C LYS A 83 -5.51 3.32 -11.92
N LEU A 84 -6.57 2.51 -11.92
CA LEU A 84 -6.56 1.14 -11.43
C LEU A 84 -5.81 0.24 -12.41
N ASP A 85 -4.62 -0.22 -12.01
CA ASP A 85 -3.80 -1.16 -12.78
C ASP A 85 -3.47 -2.39 -11.93
N THR A 86 -3.61 -3.57 -12.53
CA THR A 86 -3.31 -4.88 -11.93
C THR A 86 -1.95 -4.93 -11.24
N ARG A 87 -0.91 -4.35 -11.84
CA ARG A 87 0.44 -4.34 -11.26
C ARG A 87 0.52 -3.47 -10.01
N THR A 88 -0.08 -2.29 -10.06
CA THR A 88 -0.08 -1.33 -8.93
C THR A 88 -0.87 -1.86 -7.74
N VAL A 89 -2.06 -2.43 -7.99
CA VAL A 89 -2.87 -3.08 -6.95
C VAL A 89 -2.12 -4.27 -6.35
N GLY A 90 -1.47 -5.09 -7.19
CA GLY A 90 -0.68 -6.22 -6.70
C GLY A 90 0.48 -5.81 -5.79
N TYR A 91 1.17 -4.68 -6.06
CA TYR A 91 2.17 -4.14 -5.14
C TYR A 91 1.56 -3.57 -3.86
N ALA A 92 0.43 -2.86 -3.96
CA ALA A 92 -0.28 -2.34 -2.81
C ALA A 92 -0.73 -3.46 -1.86
N LEU A 93 -1.29 -4.55 -2.38
CA LEU A 93 -1.69 -5.73 -1.59
C LEU A 93 -0.49 -6.39 -0.90
N ARG A 94 0.66 -6.49 -1.57
CA ARG A 94 1.90 -6.98 -0.92
C ARG A 94 2.36 -6.07 0.22
N ARG A 95 2.23 -4.75 0.06
CA ARG A 95 2.58 -3.75 1.08
C ARG A 95 1.70 -3.87 2.33
N VAL A 96 0.40 -4.14 2.16
CA VAL A 96 -0.55 -4.21 3.28
C VAL A 96 -0.87 -5.63 3.75
N ARG A 97 -0.21 -6.65 3.19
CA ARG A 97 -0.44 -8.05 3.55
C ARG A 97 -0.24 -8.27 5.05
N GLY A 98 -1.19 -8.97 5.67
CA GLY A 98 -1.16 -9.30 7.09
C GLY A 98 -1.51 -8.13 8.03
N ARG A 99 -1.62 -6.89 7.54
CA ARG A 99 -2.11 -5.76 8.35
C ARG A 99 -3.61 -5.95 8.62
N ILE A 100 -4.01 -5.76 9.88
CA ILE A 100 -5.38 -5.95 10.34
C ILE A 100 -6.07 -4.59 10.44
N ALA A 101 -7.29 -4.50 9.92
CA ALA A 101 -8.16 -3.37 10.16
C ALA A 101 -9.63 -3.82 10.20
N CYS A 102 -10.38 -3.37 11.21
CA CYS A 102 -11.76 -3.81 11.48
C CYS A 102 -11.90 -5.34 11.56
N GLY A 103 -10.95 -6.03 12.20
CA GLY A 103 -10.95 -7.50 12.30
C GLY A 103 -10.73 -8.24 10.98
N LEU A 104 -10.37 -7.55 9.89
CA LEU A 104 -10.11 -8.14 8.57
C LEU A 104 -8.64 -7.92 8.16
N ARG A 105 -8.10 -8.84 7.35
CA ARG A 105 -6.78 -8.67 6.72
C ARG A 105 -6.72 -9.32 5.34
N PHE A 106 -5.82 -8.81 4.49
CA PHE A 106 -5.50 -9.45 3.22
C PHE A 106 -4.48 -10.57 3.42
N GLU A 107 -4.78 -11.75 2.86
CA GLU A 107 -3.88 -12.90 2.83
C GLU A 107 -3.76 -13.51 1.44
N VAL A 108 -2.64 -14.18 1.22
CA VAL A 108 -2.42 -14.98 0.02
C VAL A 108 -3.08 -16.33 0.20
N ALA A 109 -4.10 -16.61 -0.59
CA ALA A 109 -4.86 -17.86 -0.52
C ALA A 109 -4.22 -19.00 -1.34
N GLY A 110 -3.29 -18.68 -2.25
CA GLY A 110 -2.56 -19.65 -3.05
C GLY A 110 -2.12 -19.10 -4.40
N THR A 111 -1.91 -20.01 -5.34
CA THR A 111 -1.55 -19.71 -6.74
C THR A 111 -2.44 -20.50 -7.69
N ARG A 112 -2.91 -19.87 -8.77
CA ARG A 112 -3.62 -20.53 -9.86
C ARG A 112 -2.67 -20.96 -10.99
N HIS A 113 -3.24 -21.60 -12.01
CA HIS A 113 -2.56 -21.90 -13.27
C HIS A 113 -1.84 -20.65 -13.80
N ALA A 114 -0.63 -20.85 -14.34
CA ALA A 114 0.33 -19.79 -14.71
C ALA A 114 0.97 -19.00 -13.54
N GLY A 115 0.85 -19.48 -12.30
CA GLY A 115 1.54 -18.89 -11.14
C GLY A 115 0.93 -17.58 -10.63
N ALA A 116 -0.29 -17.25 -11.07
CA ALA A 116 -0.99 -16.06 -10.59
C ALA A 116 -1.40 -16.21 -9.12
N THR A 117 -0.91 -15.32 -8.26
CA THR A 117 -1.25 -15.29 -6.83
C THR A 117 -2.72 -14.91 -6.63
N THR A 118 -3.44 -15.70 -5.83
CA THR A 118 -4.80 -15.38 -5.38
C THR A 118 -4.77 -14.76 -3.99
N TRP A 119 -5.66 -13.79 -3.79
CA TRP A 119 -5.82 -13.03 -2.56
C TRP A 119 -7.22 -13.27 -2.00
N ALA A 120 -7.31 -13.35 -0.68
CA ALA A 120 -8.57 -13.42 0.04
C ALA A 120 -8.54 -12.47 1.24
N VAL A 121 -9.73 -12.04 1.67
CA VAL A 121 -9.90 -11.36 2.96
C VAL A 121 -10.20 -12.41 4.01
N VAL A 122 -9.40 -12.42 5.06
CA VAL A 122 -9.53 -13.34 6.19
C VAL A 122 -9.92 -12.52 7.42
N GLY A 123 -11.00 -12.94 8.08
CA GLY A 123 -11.35 -12.40 9.40
C GLY A 123 -10.41 -12.93 10.47
N THR A 124 -9.93 -12.06 11.34
CA THR A 124 -9.22 -12.46 12.56
C THR A 124 -10.25 -12.92 13.57
N ALA A 125 -10.32 -14.23 13.80
CA ALA A 125 -11.30 -14.86 14.69
C ALA A 125 -11.25 -14.32 16.15
N GLU A 126 -10.21 -13.59 16.54
CA GLU A 126 -10.06 -13.03 17.88
C GLU A 126 -11.15 -12.04 18.29
N GLU A 127 -11.88 -11.40 17.36
CA GLU A 127 -12.99 -10.49 17.73
C GLU A 127 -14.38 -11.15 17.75
N MET A 128 -14.58 -12.31 17.11
CA MET A 128 -15.90 -12.98 17.14
C MET A 128 -16.13 -13.79 18.41
N VAL A 129 -15.07 -14.26 19.07
CA VAL A 129 -15.17 -15.08 20.30
C VAL A 129 -15.58 -14.24 21.53
N GLY A 130 -15.65 -12.90 21.43
CA GLY A 130 -16.01 -12.02 22.56
C GLY A 130 -17.38 -11.35 22.49
N MET A 131 -18.06 -11.31 21.33
CA MET A 131 -19.28 -10.51 21.13
C MET A 131 -20.57 -11.36 21.08
N GLU A 132 -20.47 -12.64 20.69
CA GLU A 132 -21.65 -13.54 20.63
C GLU A 132 -22.17 -13.93 22.03
N ASP A 133 -21.31 -13.91 23.05
CA ASP A 133 -21.70 -14.16 24.45
C ASP A 133 -22.30 -12.92 25.15
N MET A 134 -22.19 -11.72 24.58
CA MET A 134 -22.74 -10.49 25.20
C MET A 134 -24.13 -10.12 24.68
N ILE A 135 -24.56 -10.65 23.53
CA ILE A 135 -25.90 -10.38 22.96
C ILE A 135 -26.93 -11.45 23.38
N THR A 136 -26.49 -12.63 23.83
CA THR A 136 -27.42 -13.73 24.20
C THR A 136 -27.98 -13.66 25.63
N THR A 137 -27.58 -12.70 26.48
CA THR A 137 -28.07 -12.63 27.87
C THR A 137 -29.24 -11.68 28.15
N ASN A 138 -29.80 -10.97 27.16
CA ASN A 138 -30.87 -9.99 27.41
C ASN A 138 -32.29 -10.40 26.96
N ALA A 139 -32.53 -11.68 26.69
CA ALA A 139 -33.83 -12.21 26.28
C ALA A 139 -34.77 -12.60 27.46
N GLY A 140 -34.46 -12.20 28.70
CA GLY A 140 -35.05 -12.81 29.89
C GLY A 140 -35.48 -11.89 31.02
N ALA A 141 -35.84 -10.62 30.79
CA ALA A 141 -36.59 -9.82 31.79
C ALA A 141 -37.08 -8.52 31.16
N ASN A 142 -38.31 -8.50 30.63
CA ASN A 142 -39.17 -7.31 30.61
C ASN A 142 -40.58 -7.76 30.21
N GLY A 143 -41.20 -8.51 31.11
CA GLY A 143 -42.66 -8.48 31.21
C GLY A 143 -43.06 -7.30 32.07
N GLY A 144 -43.99 -6.48 31.57
CA GLY A 144 -44.96 -5.80 32.43
C GLY A 144 -44.93 -4.27 32.44
N ALA A 145 -46.09 -3.72 32.09
CA ALA A 145 -46.64 -2.39 32.36
C ALA A 145 -45.94 -1.21 31.65
N ASP A 146 -46.62 -0.49 30.75
CA ASP A 146 -47.70 0.49 31.00
C ASP A 146 -47.18 1.70 31.79
N GLU A 147 -47.78 2.87 31.53
CA GLU A 147 -47.63 4.15 32.26
C GLU A 147 -46.79 5.25 31.57
N THR A 148 -47.50 6.04 30.78
CA THR A 148 -47.60 7.52 30.77
C THR A 148 -46.41 8.42 31.12
N THR A 149 -46.22 9.42 30.23
CA THR A 149 -46.01 10.87 30.53
C THR A 149 -44.81 11.29 31.39
N GLU A 150 -43.89 12.09 30.83
CA GLU A 150 -43.72 13.52 31.16
C GLU A 150 -42.50 14.15 30.48
N VAL A 151 -42.73 15.37 30.01
CA VAL A 151 -41.76 16.30 29.44
C VAL A 151 -40.93 16.89 30.59
N GLY A 152 -39.64 16.54 30.66
CA GLY A 152 -38.73 17.00 31.71
C GLY A 152 -37.45 17.62 31.14
N THR A 153 -37.49 18.92 30.90
CA THR A 153 -36.31 19.78 30.72
C THR A 153 -35.60 19.96 32.06
N ALA A 154 -34.35 19.50 32.20
CA ALA A 154 -33.42 20.06 33.20
C ALA A 154 -31.96 19.74 32.85
N GLY A 155 -31.10 20.75 33.03
CA GLY A 155 -29.73 20.78 32.56
C GLY A 155 -28.79 19.77 33.20
N ASN A 156 -27.78 19.38 32.44
CA ASN A 156 -26.61 18.70 32.97
C ASN A 156 -25.40 19.65 32.89
N MET A 157 -25.08 20.22 34.05
CA MET A 157 -23.99 21.14 34.30
C MET A 157 -22.72 20.31 34.53
N TYR A 158 -21.93 20.09 33.48
CA TYR A 158 -20.71 19.29 33.58
C TYR A 158 -19.70 19.94 34.55
N SER A 159 -19.47 19.24 35.66
CA SER A 159 -18.36 19.46 36.58
C SER A 159 -17.04 19.04 35.93
N MET A 160 -16.11 19.97 35.82
CA MET A 160 -14.73 19.70 35.41
C MET A 160 -13.91 19.23 36.62
N PRO A 161 -13.20 18.08 36.54
CA PRO A 161 -12.27 17.68 37.59
C PRO A 161 -11.01 18.56 37.57
N THR A 162 -10.66 19.10 38.73
CA THR A 162 -9.43 19.87 38.97
C THR A 162 -8.22 18.94 38.95
N ILE A 163 -7.29 19.18 38.03
CA ILE A 163 -6.01 18.46 37.93
C ILE A 163 -5.03 19.09 38.95
N PRO A 164 -4.44 18.32 39.88
CA PRO A 164 -3.45 18.84 40.82
C PRO A 164 -2.14 19.20 40.10
N SER A 165 -1.62 20.39 40.39
CA SER A 165 -0.34 20.90 39.93
C SER A 165 0.80 20.07 40.51
N HIS A 166 1.53 19.35 39.65
CA HIS A 166 2.73 18.63 40.04
C HIS A 166 3.94 19.58 40.04
N GLU A 167 4.61 19.65 41.18
CA GLU A 167 5.81 20.44 41.43
C GLU A 167 6.99 20.00 40.55
N SER A 168 7.82 21.01 40.30
CA SER A 168 9.08 21.00 39.58
C SER A 168 10.13 20.12 40.27
N VAL A 169 10.71 19.17 39.53
CA VAL A 169 11.95 18.47 39.90
C VAL A 169 13.11 18.96 39.06
N ASP A 170 14.23 19.12 39.76
CA ASP A 170 15.44 19.83 39.40
C ASP A 170 16.18 19.32 38.15
N ARG A 171 16.84 20.29 37.51
CA ARG A 171 17.80 20.12 36.42
C ARG A 171 19.02 19.33 36.92
N LEU A 172 19.29 18.19 36.28
CA LEU A 172 20.60 17.55 36.30
C LEU A 172 21.35 17.93 35.02
N ASP A 173 22.43 18.67 35.18
CA ASP A 173 23.40 18.99 34.12
C ASP A 173 24.16 17.72 33.74
N CYS A 174 23.93 17.23 32.51
CA CYS A 174 24.66 16.11 31.94
C CYS A 174 25.72 16.65 30.98
N THR A 175 26.97 16.76 31.44
CA THR A 175 28.13 17.08 30.60
C THR A 175 28.70 15.79 30.02
N THR A 176 28.31 15.46 28.78
CA THR A 176 28.90 14.32 28.05
C THR A 176 30.15 14.78 27.33
N THR A 177 31.31 14.36 27.84
CA THR A 177 32.61 14.45 27.19
C THR A 177 32.71 13.41 26.07
N THR A 178 32.89 13.86 24.82
CA THR A 178 33.13 13.02 23.64
C THR A 178 34.59 12.59 23.58
N PRO A 179 34.94 11.29 23.63
CA PRO A 179 36.30 10.84 23.33
C PRO A 179 36.54 10.83 21.81
N ALA A 180 37.73 11.25 21.41
CA ALA A 180 38.18 11.27 20.03
C ALA A 180 38.39 9.83 19.50
N THR A 181 37.61 9.44 18.49
CA THR A 181 37.73 8.17 17.78
C THR A 181 38.97 8.17 16.87
N SER A 182 39.93 7.30 17.20
CA SER A 182 41.04 6.95 16.31
C SER A 182 40.53 6.21 15.09
N ALA A 183 40.98 6.63 13.90
CA ALA A 183 40.60 6.04 12.62
C ALA A 183 41.29 4.67 12.42
N GLU A 184 40.50 3.60 12.47
CA GLU A 184 40.92 2.27 12.01
C GLU A 184 40.90 2.17 10.46
N PRO A 185 41.78 1.34 9.87
CA PRO A 185 41.90 1.20 8.42
C PRO A 185 40.64 0.58 7.80
N ARG A 186 40.11 1.29 6.80
CA ARG A 186 38.91 0.94 6.02
C ARG A 186 39.15 -0.38 5.24
N PRO A 187 38.36 -1.44 5.44
CA PRO A 187 38.52 -2.68 4.69
C PRO A 187 38.25 -2.46 3.20
N GLU A 188 39.11 -3.02 2.34
CA GLU A 188 39.09 -2.88 0.88
C GLU A 188 37.73 -3.32 0.29
N ALA A 189 37.14 -2.42 -0.52
CA ALA A 189 35.76 -2.46 -1.01
C ALA A 189 35.48 -3.48 -2.14
N SER A 190 36.25 -4.57 -2.24
CA SER A 190 36.37 -5.32 -3.51
C SER A 190 35.65 -6.68 -3.54
N ALA A 191 34.95 -7.09 -2.48
CA ALA A 191 34.13 -8.30 -2.53
C ALA A 191 32.82 -8.01 -3.29
N LEU A 192 32.80 -8.38 -4.57
CA LEU A 192 31.72 -8.20 -5.55
C LEU A 192 30.35 -8.67 -5.02
N VAL A 193 29.57 -7.74 -4.49
CA VAL A 193 28.15 -7.97 -4.19
C VAL A 193 27.40 -7.97 -5.51
N SER A 194 26.92 -9.14 -5.93
CA SER A 194 26.08 -9.30 -7.12
C SER A 194 24.77 -8.50 -7.00
N PRO A 195 24.14 -8.06 -8.12
CA PRO A 195 22.82 -7.42 -8.10
C PRO A 195 21.83 -8.25 -7.29
N CYS A 196 20.87 -7.62 -6.61
CA CYS A 196 19.89 -8.34 -5.80
C CYS A 196 19.26 -9.48 -6.62
N PRO A 197 19.31 -10.75 -6.17
CA PRO A 197 18.80 -11.87 -6.96
C PRO A 197 17.28 -11.78 -7.18
N ASN A 198 16.56 -11.06 -6.32
CA ASN A 198 15.10 -10.95 -6.38
C ASN A 198 14.62 -9.82 -7.31
N CYS A 199 15.16 -8.60 -7.20
CA CYS A 199 14.71 -7.46 -8.02
C CYS A 199 15.74 -6.90 -9.00
N ARG A 200 16.98 -7.41 -8.99
CA ARG A 200 18.14 -6.89 -9.73
C ARG A 200 18.50 -5.43 -9.43
N GLY A 201 17.98 -4.87 -8.34
CA GLY A 201 18.29 -3.51 -7.91
C GLY A 201 19.73 -3.34 -7.47
N THR A 202 20.25 -2.11 -7.65
CA THR A 202 21.63 -1.70 -7.31
C THR A 202 21.70 -0.81 -6.07
N ARG A 203 20.57 -0.61 -5.38
CA ARG A 203 20.49 0.16 -4.14
C ARG A 203 20.45 -0.78 -2.95
N PHE A 204 21.39 -0.60 -2.03
CA PHE A 204 21.55 -1.46 -0.88
C PHE A 204 21.65 -0.65 0.42
N TRP A 205 21.26 -1.30 1.50
CA TRP A 205 21.51 -0.93 2.88
C TRP A 205 22.77 -1.65 3.36
N ARG A 206 23.59 -1.02 4.20
CA ARG A 206 24.74 -1.67 4.84
C ARG A 206 24.48 -1.81 6.35
N ARG A 207 24.50 -3.04 6.86
CA ARG A 207 24.49 -3.30 8.30
C ARG A 207 25.90 -3.09 8.89
N LEU A 208 25.97 -2.78 10.19
CA LEU A 208 27.24 -2.67 10.94
C LEU A 208 28.12 -3.92 10.78
N GLU A 209 27.52 -5.11 10.68
CA GLU A 209 28.20 -6.39 10.48
C GLU A 209 28.57 -6.70 9.01
N SER A 210 28.66 -5.69 8.15
CA SER A 210 29.10 -5.81 6.75
C SER A 210 28.16 -6.57 5.78
N ALA A 211 26.94 -6.89 6.20
CA ALA A 211 25.93 -7.47 5.29
C ALA A 211 25.22 -6.38 4.47
N TRP A 212 25.07 -6.62 3.16
CA TRP A 212 24.33 -5.75 2.24
C TRP A 212 22.91 -6.25 2.01
N LEU A 213 21.90 -5.38 2.14
CA LEU A 213 20.49 -5.72 1.94
C LEU A 213 19.88 -4.86 0.84
N CYS A 214 19.15 -5.47 -0.09
CA CYS A 214 18.52 -4.69 -1.17
C CYS A 214 17.42 -3.78 -0.63
N ARG A 215 17.52 -2.48 -0.94
CA ARG A 215 16.59 -1.44 -0.47
C ARG A 215 15.17 -1.58 -1.02
N THR A 216 15.02 -2.26 -2.16
CA THR A 216 13.73 -2.49 -2.81
C THR A 216 13.04 -3.75 -2.28
N CYS A 217 13.81 -4.78 -1.94
CA CYS A 217 13.25 -6.05 -1.45
C CYS A 217 13.13 -6.12 0.07
N HIS A 218 13.93 -5.33 0.78
CA HIS A 218 13.93 -5.27 2.24
C HIS A 218 13.70 -3.82 2.67
N PRO A 219 12.54 -3.50 3.27
CA PRO A 219 12.35 -2.21 3.94
C PRO A 219 13.42 -2.06 5.03
N ALA A 220 13.84 -0.82 5.31
CA ALA A 220 14.98 -0.52 6.18
C ALA A 220 14.87 -1.28 7.53
N PRO A 221 15.82 -2.17 7.86
CA PRO A 221 15.75 -2.92 9.11
C PRO A 221 16.36 -2.10 10.25
N SER A 222 15.52 -1.58 11.16
CA SER A 222 15.89 -0.91 12.43
C SER A 222 16.95 0.21 12.35
N GLU A 223 17.25 0.85 13.49
CA GLU A 223 18.07 2.08 13.58
C GLU A 223 19.56 1.89 13.20
N ASP A 224 20.04 0.65 13.05
CA ASP A 224 21.47 0.31 12.91
C ASP A 224 21.98 0.27 11.46
N VAL A 225 21.35 1.00 10.54
CA VAL A 225 21.61 0.87 9.09
C VAL A 225 21.90 2.21 8.44
N ILE A 226 23.06 2.31 7.79
CA ILE A 226 23.47 3.50 7.05
C ILE A 226 23.05 3.35 5.58
N ALA A 227 22.38 4.37 5.04
CA ALA A 227 22.06 4.46 3.62
C ALA A 227 23.34 4.80 2.83
N GLU A 228 23.92 3.82 2.14
CA GLU A 228 25.04 4.08 1.22
C GLU A 228 24.59 3.94 -0.23
N SER A 229 24.87 4.96 -1.04
CA SER A 229 24.79 4.83 -2.50
C SER A 229 26.01 4.08 -3.00
N TRP A 230 25.79 3.01 -3.76
CA TRP A 230 26.84 2.25 -4.42
C TRP A 230 27.80 3.19 -5.18
N PRO A 231 29.12 3.18 -4.92
CA PRO A 231 30.05 3.95 -5.75
C PRO A 231 29.98 3.38 -7.17
N PRO A 232 29.93 4.22 -8.23
CA PRO A 232 29.95 3.72 -9.59
C PRO A 232 31.15 2.80 -9.74
N ALA A 233 30.95 1.59 -10.28
CA ALA A 233 32.04 0.67 -10.53
C ALA A 233 33.14 1.45 -11.25
N GLY A 234 34.34 1.50 -10.66
CA GLY A 234 35.50 2.07 -11.35
C GLY A 234 35.62 1.45 -12.74
N PRO A 235 36.16 2.18 -13.72
CA PRO A 235 36.33 1.64 -15.07
C PRO A 235 37.03 0.29 -14.94
N LYS A 236 36.35 -0.78 -15.35
CA LYS A 236 37.00 -2.08 -15.49
C LYS A 236 38.14 -1.85 -16.47
N ASP A 237 39.37 -1.99 -16.00
CA ASP A 237 40.55 -1.96 -16.85
C ASP A 237 40.28 -2.84 -18.07
N ALA A 238 40.09 -2.18 -19.21
CA ALA A 238 39.94 -2.84 -20.49
C ALA A 238 41.32 -3.45 -20.79
N PRO A 239 41.43 -4.77 -21.01
CA PRO A 239 42.70 -5.30 -21.47
C PRO A 239 43.03 -4.64 -22.82
N ASP A 240 44.23 -4.08 -22.90
CA ASP A 240 44.85 -3.56 -24.12
C ASP A 240 44.64 -4.56 -25.26
N SER A 241 43.91 -4.11 -26.28
CA SER A 241 43.67 -4.88 -27.50
C SER A 241 44.57 -4.32 -28.60
N PRO A 242 45.65 -5.01 -29.01
CA PRO A 242 46.52 -4.55 -30.07
C PRO A 242 46.12 -5.22 -31.40
N ASN A 243 45.54 -4.43 -32.31
CA ASN A 243 45.42 -4.61 -33.77
C ASN A 243 44.08 -4.02 -34.23
N GLY A 244 43.96 -3.30 -35.33
CA GLY A 244 44.89 -3.02 -36.41
C GLY A 244 44.13 -2.20 -37.45
N SER A 245 44.89 -1.40 -38.19
CA SER A 245 44.46 -0.57 -39.31
C SER A 245 43.58 -1.33 -40.31
N GLY A 246 42.49 -0.69 -40.76
CA GLY A 246 41.55 -1.29 -41.71
C GLY A 246 40.63 -0.25 -42.38
N VAL A 247 41.25 0.59 -43.20
CA VAL A 247 40.75 1.30 -44.40
C VAL A 247 39.25 1.18 -44.75
N GLY A 248 38.57 2.34 -44.72
CA GLY A 248 37.65 2.89 -45.72
C GLY A 248 36.59 2.03 -46.41
N ARG A 249 35.32 2.50 -46.36
CA ARG A 249 34.45 2.67 -47.53
C ARG A 249 33.21 3.52 -47.20
N GLU A 250 33.01 4.54 -48.02
CA GLU A 250 31.76 5.27 -48.24
C GLU A 250 30.56 4.33 -48.47
N PRO A 251 29.34 4.84 -48.24
CA PRO A 251 28.30 4.62 -49.22
C PRO A 251 27.69 5.91 -49.76
N GLU A 252 27.69 5.97 -51.09
CA GLU A 252 27.02 6.94 -51.96
C GLU A 252 25.49 6.96 -51.77
N ARG A 253 24.92 8.11 -52.16
CA ARG A 253 23.51 8.41 -52.34
C ARG A 253 22.88 7.61 -53.50
N ALA A 254 21.61 7.22 -53.32
CA ALA A 254 20.56 7.20 -54.36
C ALA A 254 19.21 7.30 -53.63
N VAL A 255 18.43 8.39 -53.71
CA VAL A 255 17.56 8.86 -54.81
C VAL A 255 16.50 7.83 -55.23
N GLY A 256 15.26 8.10 -54.80
CA GLY A 256 14.05 8.05 -55.64
C GLY A 256 13.23 6.75 -55.65
N ALA A 257 11.99 6.81 -55.16
CA ALA A 257 10.80 6.35 -55.88
C ALA A 257 9.50 6.62 -55.08
N THR A 258 8.72 7.56 -55.57
CA THR A 258 7.28 7.78 -55.34
C THR A 258 6.47 6.72 -56.09
N VAL A 259 5.52 5.99 -55.49
CA VAL A 259 4.28 5.49 -56.15
C VAL A 259 3.18 5.14 -55.11
N ALA A 260 2.02 5.82 -55.28
CA ALA A 260 0.60 5.42 -55.11
C ALA A 260 0.05 4.64 -53.87
N ALA A 261 -0.91 5.28 -53.20
CA ALA A 261 -2.16 4.66 -52.69
C ALA A 261 -3.10 4.35 -53.89
N PRO A 262 -4.16 3.50 -53.83
CA PRO A 262 -5.05 3.21 -52.69
C PRO A 262 -5.47 1.73 -52.55
N GLY A 263 -6.27 1.40 -51.54
CA GLY A 263 -6.88 0.08 -51.43
C GLY A 263 -7.67 -0.15 -50.16
N ASP A 264 -8.91 0.36 -50.14
CA ASP A 264 -9.99 -0.16 -49.31
C ASP A 264 -10.15 -1.67 -49.55
N ALA A 265 -10.15 -2.45 -48.47
CA ALA A 265 -10.67 -3.81 -48.48
C ALA A 265 -11.27 -4.13 -47.11
N GLU A 266 -12.59 -4.05 -47.11
CA GLU A 266 -13.52 -4.68 -46.19
C GLU A 266 -13.01 -6.00 -45.64
N ARG A 267 -13.01 -6.14 -44.31
CA ARG A 267 -13.00 -7.45 -43.65
C ARG A 267 -14.18 -7.56 -42.71
N THR A 268 -15.33 -7.67 -43.34
CA THR A 268 -16.59 -8.19 -42.81
C THR A 268 -16.50 -9.70 -42.67
N GLY A 269 -16.94 -10.22 -41.52
CA GLY A 269 -17.31 -11.63 -41.34
C GLY A 269 -17.10 -12.16 -39.91
N PRO A 270 -17.93 -13.10 -39.42
CA PRO A 270 -19.38 -13.17 -39.53
C PRO A 270 -20.08 -13.16 -38.16
N LEU A 271 -21.33 -12.71 -38.19
CA LEU A 271 -22.38 -12.88 -37.20
C LEU A 271 -22.36 -14.27 -36.54
N ARG A 272 -22.19 -14.32 -35.21
CA ARG A 272 -22.78 -15.37 -34.39
C ARG A 272 -23.93 -14.78 -33.57
N GLN A 273 -25.12 -15.11 -34.07
CA GLN A 273 -26.39 -15.12 -33.39
C GLN A 273 -26.25 -15.71 -31.97
N TYR A 274 -26.63 -14.95 -30.94
CA TYR A 274 -27.30 -15.51 -29.78
C TYR A 274 -28.53 -14.66 -29.49
N LEU A 275 -29.66 -15.25 -29.82
CA LEU A 275 -31.01 -14.77 -29.65
C LEU A 275 -31.34 -14.58 -28.16
N ASN A 276 -31.91 -13.42 -27.87
CA ASN A 276 -33.15 -13.22 -27.11
C ASN A 276 -33.57 -14.36 -26.16
N ARG A 277 -33.37 -14.14 -24.86
CA ARG A 277 -34.24 -14.74 -23.85
C ARG A 277 -35.18 -13.65 -23.34
N ALA A 278 -36.42 -13.71 -23.82
CA ALA A 278 -37.52 -12.90 -23.38
C ALA A 278 -37.74 -13.03 -21.86
N VAL A 279 -37.74 -11.90 -21.16
CA VAL A 279 -38.30 -11.79 -19.81
C VAL A 279 -39.80 -11.53 -19.99
N HIS A 280 -40.59 -12.59 -19.84
CA HIS A 280 -42.02 -12.46 -19.63
C HIS A 280 -42.25 -11.87 -18.24
N HIS A 281 -42.80 -10.65 -18.18
CA HIS A 281 -43.51 -10.14 -17.02
C HIS A 281 -44.94 -10.74 -17.03
N PRO A 282 -45.36 -11.51 -16.03
CA PRO A 282 -46.78 -11.68 -15.76
C PRO A 282 -47.28 -10.44 -15.00
N GLY A 283 -48.16 -9.69 -15.65
CA GLY A 283 -49.06 -8.77 -14.98
C GLY A 283 -49.98 -9.53 -14.02
N GLY A 284 -50.19 -8.95 -12.85
CA GLY A 284 -51.17 -9.39 -11.87
C GLY A 284 -51.80 -8.16 -11.25
N GLU A 285 -52.83 -7.65 -11.91
CA GLU A 285 -53.85 -6.80 -11.33
C GLU A 285 -54.87 -7.69 -10.61
N SER A 286 -55.15 -7.42 -9.34
CA SER A 286 -56.45 -7.57 -8.65
C SER A 286 -56.36 -6.88 -7.29
#